data_AF-A0A349FE35-F1
#
_entry.id   AF-A0A349FE35-F1
#
_cell.length_a   1.000
_cell.length_b   1.000
_cell.length_c   1.000
_cell.angle_alpha   90.00
_cell.angle_beta   90.00
_cell.angle_gamma   90.00
#
_symmetry.space_group_name_H-M   'P 1'
#
loop_
_entity.id
_entity.type
_entity.pdbx_description
1 polymer ?
#
loop_
_entity_poly.entity_id
_entity_poly.type
_entity_poly.pdbx_seq_one_letter_code
_entity_poly.pdbx_strand_id
1 'polypeptide(L)' 'KKQCSVAQLSIAWTLAHPATTGTIIGARTRLQLKELLPAAEIILSPDELKQIDTFRHS' A
#
# COMPACT_ATOMS: atom_id res chain seq x y z
N LYS A 1 4.92 -13.79 5.18
CA LYS A 1 4.08 -13.26 4.09
C LYS A 1 2.95 -12.45 4.72
N LYS A 2 2.89 -11.14 4.52
CA LYS A 2 1.79 -10.32 5.05
C LYS A 2 0.48 -10.73 4.35
N GLN A 3 -0.59 -10.97 5.11
CA GLN A 3 -1.91 -11.29 4.57
C GLN A 3 -2.63 -9.99 4.20
N CYS A 4 -2.24 -9.38 3.09
CA CYS A 4 -2.81 -8.11 2.64
C CYS A 4 -3.21 -8.22 1.17
N SER A 5 -4.34 -7.61 0.81
CA SER A 5 -4.79 -7.55 -0.58
C SER A 5 -3.86 -6.68 -1.41
N VAL A 6 -3.88 -6.85 -2.74
CA VAL A 6 -3.08 -6.02 -3.66
C VAL A 6 -3.38 -4.53 -3.46
N ALA A 7 -4.64 -4.17 -3.25
CA ALA A 7 -5.03 -2.78 -2.99
C ALA A 7 -4.43 -2.24 -1.68
N GLN A 8 -4.42 -3.04 -0.61
CA GLN A 8 -3.78 -2.65 0.65
C GLN A 8 -2.26 -2.52 0.49
N LEU A 9 -1.63 -3.42 -0.27
CA LEU A 9 -0.20 -3.35 -0.56
C LEU A 9 0.17 -2.10 -1.36
N SER A 10 -0.62 -1.74 -2.38
CA SER A 10 -0.40 -0.53 -3.17
C SER A 10 -0.53 0.76 -2.33
N ILE A 11 -1.49 0.81 -1.41
CA ILE A 11 -1.65 1.94 -0.48
C ILE A 11 -0.44 2.02 0.46
N ALA A 12 -0.05 0.91 1.08
CA ALA A 12 1.10 0.85 1.99
C ALA A 12 2.41 1.26 1.29
N TRP A 13 2.61 0.81 0.05
CA TRP A 13 3.75 1.18 -0.79
C TRP A 13 3.79 2.68 -1.11
N THR A 14 2.62 3.28 -1.37
CA THR A 14 2.50 4.72 -1.65
C THR A 14 2.74 5.55 -0.40
N LEU A 15 2.26 5.11 0.77
CA LEU A 15 2.51 5.76 2.06
C LEU A 15 3.95 5.63 2.53
N ALA A 16 4.64 4.54 2.16
CA ALA A 16 6.03 4.33 2.52
C ALA A 16 7.02 5.19 1.69
N HIS A 17 6.55 5.85 0.62
CA HIS A 17 7.40 6.71 -0.19
C HIS A 17 7.60 8.08 0.50
N PRO A 18 8.87 8.51 0.73
CA PRO A 18 9.16 9.76 1.42
C PRO A 18 8.71 11.02 0.66
N ALA A 19 8.42 10.90 -0.64
CA ALA A 19 7.91 12.00 -1.47
C ALA A 19 6.39 12.17 -1.37
N THR A 20 5.69 11.34 -0.58
CA THR A 20 4.23 11.29 -0.58
C THR A 20 3.67 11.69 0.80
N THR A 21 2.90 12.79 0.83
CA THR A 21 2.27 13.28 2.07
C THR A 21 1.05 12.43 2.48
N GLY A 22 0.47 11.69 1.54
CA GLY A 22 -0.67 10.81 1.78
C GLY A 22 -1.17 10.13 0.51
N THR A 23 -1.90 9.03 0.67
CA THR A 23 -2.49 8.28 -0.46
C THR A 23 -3.95 8.67 -0.66
N ILE A 24 -4.33 9.00 -1.88
CA ILE A 24 -5.73 9.28 -2.24
C ILE A 24 -6.42 7.94 -2.57
N ILE A 25 -7.51 7.62 -1.85
CA ILE A 25 -8.23 6.35 -1.99
C ILE A 25 -9.66 6.62 -2.48
N GLY A 26 -10.01 6.11 -3.65
CA GLY A 26 -11.35 6.20 -4.24
C GLY A 26 -12.27 5.05 -3.84
N ALA A 27 -12.64 4.93 -2.56
CA ALA A 27 -13.57 3.88 -2.12
C ALA A 27 -15.01 4.23 -2.54
N ARG A 28 -15.65 3.36 -3.34
CA ARG A 28 -17.04 3.58 -3.81
C ARG A 28 -18.10 3.15 -2.78
N THR A 29 -17.71 2.41 -1.75
CA THR A 29 -18.59 1.96 -0.66
C THR A 29 -17.86 2.03 0.68
N ARG A 30 -18.65 2.16 1.77
CA ARG A 30 -18.10 2.14 3.14
C ARG A 30 -17.41 0.82 3.49
N LEU A 31 -17.85 -0.29 2.90
CA LEU A 31 -17.23 -1.60 3.13
C LEU A 31 -15.81 -1.64 2.54
N GLN A 32 -15.65 -1.21 1.28
CA GLN A 32 -14.33 -1.10 0.66
C GLN A 32 -13.42 -0.16 1.44
N LEU A 33 -13.94 0.97 1.93
CA LEU A 33 -13.14 1.86 2.77
C LEU A 33 -12.61 1.13 4.00
N LYS A 34 -13.49 0.41 4.73
CA LYS A 34 -13.09 -0.38 5.91
C LYS A 34 -12.06 -1.46 5.60
N GLU A 35 -12.13 -2.08 4.42
CA GLU A 35 -11.14 -3.07 3.98
C GLU A 35 -9.79 -2.44 3.63
N LEU A 36 -9.76 -1.17 3.20
CA LEU A 36 -8.54 -0.46 2.82
C LEU A 36 -7.87 0.26 3.99
N LEU A 37 -8.61 0.60 5.04
CA LEU A 37 -8.06 1.28 6.24
C LEU A 37 -6.86 0.55 6.89
N PRO A 38 -6.86 -0.79 7.06
CA PRO A 38 -5.72 -1.51 7.62
C PRO A 38 -4.44 -1.36 6.81
N ALA A 39 -4.51 -0.91 5.55
CA ALA A 39 -3.35 -0.67 4.71
C ALA A 39 -2.40 0.40 5.27
N ALA A 40 -2.94 1.39 6.00
CA ALA A 40 -2.15 2.44 6.63
C ALA A 40 -1.27 1.91 7.77
N GLU A 41 -1.62 0.76 8.34
CA GLU A 41 -0.87 0.10 9.43
C GLU A 41 0.19 -0.88 8.89
N ILE A 42 0.21 -1.13 7.58
CA ILE A 42 1.21 -2.01 6.96
C ILE A 42 2.53 -1.25 6.80
N ILE A 43 3.48 -1.56 7.67
CA ILE A 43 4.85 -1.04 7.56
C ILE A 43 5.66 -1.93 6.62
N LEU A 44 5.96 -1.47 5.41
CA LEU A 44 6.83 -2.19 4.48
C LEU A 44 8.30 -2.00 4.86
N SER A 45 9.05 -3.10 4.91
CA SER A 45 10.49 -3.03 5.16
C SER A 45 11.23 -2.53 3.91
N PRO A 46 12.44 -1.94 4.05
CA PRO A 46 13.23 -1.46 2.91
C PRO A 46 13.49 -2.54 1.85
N ASP A 47 13.67 -3.80 2.29
CA ASP A 47 13.86 -4.95 1.38
C ASP A 47 12.59 -5.26 0.57
N GLU A 48 11.42 -5.23 1.21
CA GLU A 48 10.12 -5.45 0.54
C GLU A 48 9.84 -4.34 -0.49
N LEU A 49 10.14 -3.07 -0.16
CA LEU A 49 10.02 -1.95 -1.09
C LEU A 49 10.92 -2.13 -2.32
N LYS A 50 12.16 -2.58 -2.12
CA LYS A 50 13.12 -2.83 -3.20
C LYS A 50 12.68 -3.97 -4.12
N GLN A 51 12.09 -5.03 -3.55
CA GLN A 51 11.51 -6.12 -4.33
C GLN A 51 10.37 -5.61 -5.23
N ILE A 52 9.45 -4.80 -4.68
CA ILE A 52 8.34 -4.21 -5.44
C ILE A 52 8.86 -3.27 -6.55
N ASP A 53 9.86 -2.45 -6.25
CA ASP A 53 10.45 -1.53 -7.25
C ASP A 53 11.14 -2.27 -8.40
N THR A 54 11.69 -3.46 -8.13
CA THR A 54 12.29 -4.32 -9.16
C THR A 54 11.24 -4.83 -10.16
N PHE A 55 10.04 -5.18 -9.69
CA PHE A 55 8.93 -5.59 -10.58
C PHE A 55 8.36 -4.44 -11.43
N ARG A 56 8.51 -3.18 -10.98
CA ARG A 56 8.02 -1.98 -11.70
C ARG A 56 8.83 -1.66 -12.95
N HIS A 57 10.08 -2.12 -13.04
CA HIS A 57 11.02 -1.81 -14.12
C HIS A 57 11.09 -2.89 -15.23
N SER A 58 10.17 -3.86 -15.26
CA SER A 58 10.04 -4.85 -16.36
C SER A 58 8.88 -4.50 -17.28
#